data_AF-R5A3N8-F1
#
_entry.id   AF-R5A3N8-F1
#
_cell.length_a   1.000
_cell.length_b   1.000
_cell.length_c   1.000
_cell.angle_alpha   90.00
_cell.angle_beta   90.00
_cell.angle_gamma   90.00
#
_symmetry.space_group_name_H-M   'P 1'
#
loop_
_entity.id
_entity.type
_entity.pdbx_description
1 polymer ?
#
loop_
_entity_poly.entity_id
_entity_poly.type
_entity_poly.pdbx_seq_one_letter_code
_entity_poly.pdbx_strand_id
1 'polypeptide(L)'
;MDPFHHSQNEHNFHKPKESRIHSNTFLMVVTVICCSLATLALASTLIWAEDAQETADASVSLSSVNVEETGENSSMEESQTFAMADYDDSSQDLQEAIPEDPSAAAVTMVEEEEEVPQDDGIITEDEAQASLEALRDVFPEGWYWNHVGVEDWDEFTVTQSPCEHDIYWDTYCNTYVGATQTLFSQYYPLEQCLGFASLLSDLVFGEDAPLTVFYDYSQLRPGDHIRLELTEHSMTVLTVEEDGITVVECNSDYQHCRISWDRFLSWDDLAGYSYEMECITRYED
;
A
#
# COMPACT_ATOMS: atom_id res chain seq x y z
N MET A 1 -30.18 16.75 56.07
CA MET A 1 -29.74 18.08 56.52
C MET A 1 -28.27 18.18 56.16
N ASP A 2 -28.00 19.04 55.16
CA ASP A 2 -26.72 19.47 54.59
C ASP A 2 -25.66 19.93 55.63
N PRO A 3 -24.37 20.20 55.27
CA PRO A 3 -23.89 20.63 53.94
C PRO A 3 -22.53 20.10 53.42
N PHE A 4 -22.42 20.18 52.09
CA PHE A 4 -21.30 20.63 51.26
C PHE A 4 -20.08 21.25 51.98
N HIS A 5 -18.87 20.77 51.62
CA HIS A 5 -17.67 21.60 51.61
C HIS A 5 -16.92 21.42 50.28
N HIS A 6 -16.96 22.49 49.49
CA HIS A 6 -16.17 22.72 48.29
C HIS A 6 -14.80 23.26 48.73
N SER A 7 -13.71 22.63 48.33
CA SER A 7 -12.35 23.17 48.46
C SER A 7 -11.80 23.37 47.06
N GLN A 8 -11.72 24.63 46.66
CA GLN A 8 -10.98 25.09 45.50
C GLN A 8 -9.49 25.09 45.84
N ASN A 9 -8.67 24.44 45.02
CA ASN A 9 -7.22 24.62 45.01
C ASN A 9 -6.84 25.05 43.59
N GLU A 10 -6.71 26.36 43.39
CA GLU A 10 -6.14 26.96 42.19
C GLU A 10 -4.62 26.74 42.21
N HIS A 11 -4.15 25.73 41.45
CA HIS A 11 -2.73 25.61 41.15
C HIS A 11 -2.36 26.58 40.01
N ASN A 12 -1.67 27.65 40.39
CA ASN A 12 -0.99 28.57 39.48
C ASN A 12 -0.02 27.81 38.56
N PHE A 13 -0.41 27.63 37.30
CA PHE A 13 0.49 27.20 36.22
C PHE A 13 1.44 28.34 35.86
N HIS A 14 2.70 28.23 36.29
CA HIS A 14 3.79 29.07 35.78
C HIS A 14 4.15 28.58 34.37
N LYS A 15 3.79 29.35 33.34
CA LYS A 15 4.29 29.14 31.96
C LYS A 15 5.82 29.20 31.96
N PRO A 16 6.54 28.23 31.36
CA PRO A 16 7.97 28.37 31.13
C PRO A 16 8.23 29.50 30.12
N LYS A 17 9.23 30.33 30.42
CA LYS A 17 9.72 31.41 29.56
C LYS A 17 10.44 30.82 28.34
N GLU A 18 9.89 31.04 27.15
CA GLU A 18 10.57 30.74 25.90
C GLU A 18 11.85 31.57 25.76
N SER A 19 13.00 30.88 25.68
CA SER A 19 14.28 31.50 25.34
C SER A 19 14.37 31.68 23.82
N ARG A 20 14.18 32.93 23.37
CA ARG A 20 14.51 33.40 22.00
C ARG A 20 16.00 33.30 21.75
N ILE A 21 16.45 32.15 21.26
CA ILE A 21 17.72 31.98 20.56
C ILE A 21 17.41 31.01 19.41
N HIS A 22 17.90 31.28 18.19
CA HIS A 22 17.70 30.52 16.93
C HIS A 22 16.67 31.03 15.89
N SER A 23 16.31 32.33 15.88
CA SER A 23 15.48 32.88 14.78
C SER A 23 16.26 33.40 13.57
N ASN A 24 17.58 33.60 13.65
CA ASN A 24 18.34 34.27 12.57
C ASN A 24 19.12 33.32 11.66
N THR A 25 19.41 32.09 12.08
CA THR A 25 20.12 31.11 11.25
C THR A 25 19.17 30.42 10.26
N PHE A 26 17.93 30.17 10.68
CA PHE A 26 16.90 29.53 9.84
C PHE A 26 16.45 30.43 8.69
N LEU A 27 16.32 31.74 8.93
CA LEU A 27 15.91 32.71 7.90
C LEU A 27 16.99 32.92 6.82
N MET A 28 18.27 32.79 7.17
CA MET A 28 19.36 32.90 6.17
C MET A 28 19.45 31.67 5.27
N VAL A 29 19.22 30.46 5.77
CA VAL A 29 19.28 29.23 4.97
C VAL A 29 18.11 29.16 3.98
N VAL A 30 16.89 29.52 4.40
CA VAL A 30 15.71 29.56 3.53
C VAL A 30 15.86 30.59 2.40
N THR A 31 16.49 31.74 2.68
CA THR A 31 16.68 32.79 1.66
C THR A 31 17.70 32.40 0.58
N VAL A 32 18.76 31.65 0.95
CA VAL A 32 19.79 31.21 -0.01
C VAL A 32 19.26 30.12 -0.97
N ILE A 33 18.38 29.24 -0.48
CA ILE A 33 17.74 28.18 -1.28
C ILE A 33 16.72 28.78 -2.28
N CYS A 34 15.91 29.76 -1.87
CA CYS A 34 14.97 30.43 -2.78
C CYS A 34 15.68 31.22 -3.90
N CYS A 35 16.84 31.83 -3.63
CA CYS A 35 17.59 32.56 -4.65
C CYS A 35 18.27 31.65 -5.71
N SER A 36 18.58 30.40 -5.36
CA SER A 36 19.23 29.45 -6.28
C SER A 36 18.25 28.72 -7.20
N LEU A 37 16.99 28.54 -6.77
CA LEU A 37 15.92 28.03 -7.64
C LEU A 37 15.44 29.07 -8.67
N ALA A 38 15.42 30.35 -8.30
CA ALA A 38 15.02 31.42 -9.21
C ALA A 38 16.01 31.65 -10.37
N THR A 39 17.31 31.35 -10.20
CA THR A 39 18.32 31.50 -11.26
C THR A 39 18.29 30.35 -12.26
N LEU A 40 17.89 29.13 -11.86
CA LEU A 40 17.68 28.00 -12.77
C LEU A 40 16.41 28.18 -13.64
N ALA A 41 15.33 28.71 -13.08
CA ALA A 41 14.09 28.97 -13.85
C ALA A 41 14.27 30.05 -14.95
N LEU A 42 15.14 31.04 -14.73
CA LEU A 42 15.45 32.07 -15.73
C LEU A 42 16.40 31.56 -16.83
N ALA A 43 17.23 30.55 -16.55
CA ALA A 43 18.09 29.95 -17.58
C ALA A 43 17.30 29.05 -18.55
N SER A 44 16.27 28.35 -18.06
CA SER A 44 15.41 27.48 -18.89
C SER A 44 14.49 28.26 -19.83
N THR A 45 14.06 29.47 -19.46
CA THR A 45 13.19 30.31 -20.31
C THR A 45 13.94 31.03 -21.43
N LEU A 46 15.27 31.18 -21.32
CA LEU A 46 16.11 31.74 -22.40
C LEU A 46 16.43 30.72 -23.50
N ILE A 47 16.42 29.42 -23.19
CA ILE A 47 16.70 28.35 -24.16
C ILE A 47 15.48 28.06 -25.06
N TRP A 48 14.27 28.39 -24.62
CA TRP A 48 13.02 28.14 -25.36
C TRP A 48 12.56 29.31 -26.24
N ALA A 49 13.23 30.47 -26.14
CA ALA A 49 12.89 31.65 -26.92
C ALA A 49 13.61 31.72 -28.29
N GLU A 50 14.68 30.95 -28.50
CA GLU A 50 15.42 30.95 -29.77
C GLU A 50 14.86 29.97 -30.82
N ASP A 51 14.06 28.98 -30.42
CA ASP A 51 13.50 27.94 -31.32
C ASP A 51 12.10 28.30 -31.89
N ALA A 52 11.45 29.34 -31.37
CA ALA A 52 10.09 29.72 -31.77
C ALA A 52 10.01 30.67 -32.99
N GLN A 53 11.14 30.98 -33.64
CA GLN A 53 11.20 31.97 -34.73
C GLN A 53 11.31 31.37 -36.15
N GLU A 54 11.29 30.04 -36.32
CA GLU A 54 11.43 29.39 -37.64
C GLU A 54 10.19 28.62 -38.15
N THR A 55 9.00 28.78 -37.54
CA THR A 55 7.76 28.14 -38.04
C THR A 55 6.54 29.08 -38.04
N ALA A 56 6.69 30.25 -38.65
CA ALA A 56 5.56 31.14 -38.95
C ALA A 56 5.62 31.64 -40.39
N ASP A 57 5.50 30.75 -41.36
CA ASP A 57 5.13 31.09 -42.74
C ASP A 57 4.59 29.86 -43.50
N ALA A 58 3.31 29.53 -43.30
CA ALA A 58 2.49 28.78 -44.26
C ALA A 58 0.98 28.89 -43.94
N SER A 59 0.39 30.01 -44.37
CA SER A 59 -0.95 30.16 -44.96
C SER A 59 -2.14 29.31 -44.47
N VAL A 60 -3.03 29.96 -43.72
CA VAL A 60 -4.44 30.26 -44.06
C VAL A 60 -5.09 29.41 -45.18
N SER A 61 -6.19 28.71 -44.84
CA SER A 61 -7.45 28.85 -45.61
C SER A 61 -8.68 28.37 -44.80
N LEU A 62 -9.64 29.28 -44.62
CA LEU A 62 -10.99 29.03 -44.14
C LEU A 62 -11.81 28.22 -45.17
N SER A 63 -12.72 27.38 -44.68
CA SER A 63 -14.13 27.43 -45.08
C SER A 63 -15.03 26.60 -44.14
N SER A 64 -16.04 27.29 -43.62
CA SER A 64 -17.19 26.81 -42.86
C SER A 64 -18.24 26.15 -43.77
N VAL A 65 -18.83 25.04 -43.33
CA VAL A 65 -20.16 24.57 -43.76
C VAL A 65 -20.88 23.97 -42.55
N ASN A 66 -22.17 24.30 -42.47
CA ASN A 66 -23.12 24.06 -41.39
C ASN A 66 -24.11 22.93 -41.79
N VAL A 67 -24.94 22.48 -40.83
CA VAL A 67 -26.20 21.68 -40.95
C VAL A 67 -25.97 20.17 -41.28
N GLU A 68 -26.58 19.15 -40.65
CA GLU A 68 -27.96 18.93 -40.20
C GLU A 68 -28.10 17.93 -39.03
N GLU A 69 -29.18 18.14 -38.28
CA GLU A 69 -29.78 17.34 -37.22
C GLU A 69 -30.87 16.42 -37.81
N THR A 70 -30.85 15.13 -37.47
CA THR A 70 -31.98 14.16 -37.49
C THR A 70 -31.52 12.96 -36.65
N GLY A 71 -32.26 12.27 -35.80
CA GLY A 71 -33.70 12.13 -35.55
C GLY A 71 -33.89 10.76 -34.86
N GLU A 72 -34.90 10.67 -33.99
CA GLU A 72 -35.24 9.62 -33.02
C GLU A 72 -35.38 8.16 -33.50
N ASN A 73 -35.14 7.18 -32.59
CA ASN A 73 -36.10 6.12 -32.15
C ASN A 73 -35.41 5.21 -31.09
N SER A 74 -35.91 5.06 -29.86
CA SER A 74 -37.04 4.23 -29.35
C SER A 74 -36.73 2.74 -29.08
N SER A 75 -36.85 2.40 -27.80
CA SER A 75 -37.53 1.23 -27.18
C SER A 75 -36.98 -0.21 -27.27
N MET A 76 -36.90 -0.78 -26.06
CA MET A 76 -37.54 -2.01 -25.57
C MET A 76 -36.67 -3.25 -25.27
N GLU A 77 -37.03 -3.78 -24.10
CA GLU A 77 -36.57 -4.94 -23.34
C GLU A 77 -36.50 -6.25 -24.13
N GLU A 78 -35.68 -7.20 -23.67
CA GLU A 78 -36.18 -8.53 -23.31
C GLU A 78 -35.20 -9.29 -22.41
N SER A 79 -35.81 -9.95 -21.43
CA SER A 79 -35.25 -10.83 -20.41
C SER A 79 -35.08 -12.26 -20.93
N GLN A 80 -34.07 -12.98 -20.45
CA GLN A 80 -34.07 -14.45 -20.53
C GLN A 80 -33.62 -15.10 -19.22
N THR A 81 -34.50 -15.98 -18.80
CA THR A 81 -34.52 -16.94 -17.70
C THR A 81 -33.34 -17.93 -17.70
N PHE A 82 -32.87 -18.31 -16.52
CA PHE A 82 -32.24 -19.63 -16.32
C PHE A 82 -32.77 -20.32 -15.07
N ALA A 83 -32.99 -21.62 -15.20
CA ALA A 83 -33.77 -22.46 -14.31
C ALA A 83 -32.94 -23.04 -13.15
N MET A 84 -33.65 -23.24 -12.04
CA MET A 84 -33.29 -23.94 -10.82
C MET A 84 -33.01 -25.42 -11.08
N ALA A 85 -31.94 -25.96 -10.50
CA ALA A 85 -31.76 -27.41 -10.35
C ALA A 85 -31.34 -27.69 -8.90
N ASP A 86 -32.27 -28.29 -8.16
CA ASP A 86 -32.05 -28.95 -6.87
C ASP A 86 -31.04 -30.08 -7.02
N TYR A 87 -30.11 -30.22 -6.06
CA TYR A 87 -29.45 -31.49 -5.82
C TYR A 87 -29.42 -31.80 -4.32
N ASP A 88 -29.83 -33.04 -4.06
CA ASP A 88 -30.28 -33.61 -2.82
C ASP A 88 -29.12 -34.13 -1.96
N ASP A 89 -29.41 -34.15 -0.68
CA ASP A 89 -28.68 -34.61 0.48
C ASP A 89 -28.60 -36.15 0.55
N SER A 90 -27.56 -36.65 1.23
CA SER A 90 -27.57 -37.82 2.11
C SER A 90 -26.34 -38.73 1.92
N SER A 91 -25.36 -38.53 2.81
CA SER A 91 -24.35 -39.52 3.15
C SER A 91 -24.74 -40.20 4.46
N GLN A 92 -25.01 -41.51 4.41
CA GLN A 92 -24.99 -42.37 5.59
C GLN A 92 -24.34 -43.72 5.26
N ASP A 93 -23.41 -44.07 6.15
CA ASP A 93 -23.37 -45.35 6.85
C ASP A 93 -22.58 -46.57 6.31
N LEU A 94 -21.59 -46.92 7.15
CA LEU A 94 -21.30 -48.24 7.75
C LEU A 94 -20.06 -49.05 7.28
N GLN A 95 -19.19 -49.22 8.28
CA GLN A 95 -18.50 -50.44 8.73
C GLN A 95 -17.53 -51.20 7.81
N GLU A 96 -16.25 -51.08 8.14
CA GLU A 96 -15.46 -52.10 8.88
C GLU A 96 -15.62 -53.58 8.45
N ALA A 97 -14.56 -54.15 7.88
CA ALA A 97 -14.30 -55.59 7.93
C ALA A 97 -12.80 -55.89 7.77
N ILE A 98 -12.17 -56.31 8.87
CA ILE A 98 -10.88 -57.03 8.92
C ILE A 98 -11.17 -58.54 8.78
N PRO A 99 -10.28 -59.31 8.11
CA PRO A 99 -9.70 -60.46 8.80
C PRO A 99 -8.19 -60.71 8.49
N GLU A 100 -7.39 -60.62 9.55
CA GLU A 100 -6.34 -61.54 10.05
C GLU A 100 -5.59 -62.52 9.09
N ASP A 101 -4.27 -62.28 8.95
CA ASP A 101 -3.11 -63.19 9.23
C ASP A 101 -2.62 -64.24 8.18
N PRO A 102 -1.40 -64.84 8.32
CA PRO A 102 -0.02 -64.31 8.27
C PRO A 102 0.78 -64.88 7.07
N SER A 103 1.87 -64.23 6.64
CA SER A 103 3.11 -64.94 6.26
C SER A 103 4.24 -63.99 5.85
N ALA A 104 5.27 -63.93 6.71
CA ALA A 104 6.68 -63.69 6.43
C ALA A 104 7.11 -63.27 5.01
N ALA A 105 7.64 -62.05 4.90
CA ALA A 105 8.92 -61.79 4.23
C ALA A 105 9.43 -60.41 4.66
N ALA A 106 10.62 -60.38 5.26
CA ALA A 106 11.32 -59.17 5.62
C ALA A 106 11.64 -58.37 4.35
N VAL A 107 11.11 -57.16 4.27
CA VAL A 107 11.59 -56.12 3.38
C VAL A 107 11.82 -54.91 4.27
N THR A 108 13.09 -54.61 4.52
CA THR A 108 13.50 -53.33 5.09
C THR A 108 13.15 -52.25 4.08
N MET A 109 11.94 -51.70 4.18
CA MET A 109 11.61 -50.41 3.61
C MET A 109 12.34 -49.39 4.47
N VAL A 110 13.27 -48.67 3.86
CA VAL A 110 13.74 -47.42 4.42
C VAL A 110 12.56 -46.49 4.25
N GLU A 111 11.77 -46.30 5.31
CA GLU A 111 10.79 -45.23 5.37
C GLU A 111 11.61 -43.94 5.40
N GLU A 112 11.74 -43.30 4.24
CA GLU A 112 11.87 -41.84 4.23
C GLU A 112 10.59 -41.34 4.87
N GLU A 113 10.68 -41.02 6.17
CA GLU A 113 9.68 -40.24 6.85
C GLU A 113 9.61 -38.90 6.09
N GLU A 114 8.63 -38.77 5.19
CA GLU A 114 8.14 -37.45 4.80
C GLU A 114 7.67 -36.81 6.11
N GLU A 115 8.53 -35.96 6.68
CA GLU A 115 8.14 -35.10 7.78
C GLU A 115 6.96 -34.27 7.29
N VAL A 116 5.76 -34.63 7.74
CA VAL A 116 4.56 -33.82 7.56
C VAL A 116 4.86 -32.49 8.26
N PRO A 117 4.91 -31.36 7.53
CA PRO A 117 5.18 -30.07 8.14
C PRO A 117 4.14 -29.83 9.23
N GLN A 118 4.61 -29.66 10.46
CA GLN A 118 3.74 -29.19 11.52
C GLN A 118 3.49 -27.72 11.24
N ASP A 119 2.26 -27.41 10.84
CA ASP A 119 1.73 -26.05 10.81
C ASP A 119 1.66 -25.55 12.27
N ASP A 120 2.77 -24.98 12.72
CA ASP A 120 2.88 -24.32 14.03
C ASP A 120 2.30 -22.90 14.00
N GLY A 121 1.76 -22.47 12.86
CA GLY A 121 1.24 -21.13 12.62
C GLY A 121 2.33 -20.06 12.49
N ILE A 122 3.62 -20.44 12.49
CA ILE A 122 4.74 -19.52 12.37
C ILE A 122 5.11 -19.38 10.89
N ILE A 123 4.85 -18.20 10.34
CA ILE A 123 5.24 -17.90 8.96
C ILE A 123 6.75 -17.68 8.89
N THR A 124 7.41 -18.39 7.99
CA THR A 124 8.82 -18.22 7.65
C THR A 124 9.03 -17.09 6.62
N GLU A 125 10.27 -16.60 6.47
CA GLU A 125 10.61 -15.58 5.48
C GLU A 125 10.30 -16.03 4.04
N ASP A 126 10.57 -17.31 3.73
CA ASP A 126 10.29 -17.90 2.42
C ASP A 126 8.77 -17.96 2.14
N GLU A 127 7.95 -18.26 3.14
CA GLU A 127 6.49 -18.28 3.03
C GLU A 127 5.91 -16.87 2.92
N ALA A 128 6.44 -15.91 3.67
CA ALA A 128 6.05 -14.51 3.55
C ALA A 128 6.36 -13.97 2.15
N GLN A 129 7.56 -14.25 1.64
CA GLN A 129 7.95 -13.89 0.28
C GLN A 129 7.06 -14.58 -0.76
N ALA A 130 6.80 -15.88 -0.63
CA ALA A 130 5.92 -16.61 -1.54
C ALA A 130 4.48 -16.05 -1.53
N SER A 131 3.98 -15.64 -0.36
CA SER A 131 2.66 -15.02 -0.21
C SER A 131 2.61 -13.66 -0.90
N LEU A 132 3.64 -12.81 -0.74
CA LEU A 132 3.76 -11.55 -1.47
C LEU A 132 3.81 -11.76 -2.99
N GLU A 133 4.58 -12.73 -3.46
CA GLU A 133 4.70 -13.05 -4.88
C GLU A 133 3.34 -13.50 -5.48
N ALA A 134 2.55 -14.28 -4.72
CA ALA A 134 1.20 -14.67 -5.14
C ALA A 134 0.24 -13.48 -5.27
N LEU A 135 0.47 -12.39 -4.54
CA LEU A 135 -0.37 -11.19 -4.59
C LEU A 135 -0.18 -10.34 -5.85
N ARG A 136 0.83 -10.61 -6.68
CA ARG A 136 1.02 -9.90 -7.97
C ARG A 136 -0.15 -10.06 -8.92
N ASP A 137 -0.84 -11.20 -8.88
CA ASP A 137 -2.03 -11.43 -9.72
C ASP A 137 -3.23 -10.60 -9.24
N VAL A 138 -3.29 -10.30 -7.94
CA VAL A 138 -4.34 -9.48 -7.30
C VAL A 138 -4.03 -7.99 -7.45
N PHE A 139 -2.76 -7.61 -7.33
CA PHE A 139 -2.27 -6.24 -7.39
C PHE A 139 -1.19 -6.09 -8.49
N PRO A 140 -1.58 -6.02 -9.77
CA PRO A 140 -0.62 -6.07 -10.86
C PRO A 140 0.26 -4.82 -10.94
N GLU A 141 1.51 -5.01 -11.39
CA GLU A 141 2.45 -3.92 -11.66
C GLU A 141 1.83 -2.83 -12.54
N GLY A 142 1.96 -1.59 -12.09
CA GLY A 142 1.52 -0.40 -12.81
C GLY A 142 0.01 -0.15 -12.83
N TRP A 143 -0.80 -1.02 -12.23
CA TRP A 143 -2.19 -0.73 -11.93
C TRP A 143 -2.29 0.19 -10.72
N TYR A 144 -3.50 0.65 -10.42
CA TYR A 144 -3.75 1.59 -9.35
C TYR A 144 -4.61 0.97 -8.26
N TRP A 145 -4.16 1.07 -7.01
CA TRP A 145 -4.94 0.64 -5.84
C TRP A 145 -5.97 1.71 -5.49
N ASN A 146 -7.05 1.70 -6.27
CA ASN A 146 -8.11 2.70 -6.26
C ASN A 146 -9.38 2.07 -6.84
N HIS A 147 -10.48 2.84 -6.87
CA HIS A 147 -11.77 2.39 -7.40
C HIS A 147 -12.35 3.39 -8.42
N VAL A 148 -11.48 4.02 -9.22
CA VAL A 148 -11.89 4.97 -10.26
C VAL A 148 -12.78 4.29 -11.30
N GLY A 149 -14.02 4.80 -11.45
CA GLY A 149 -14.97 4.28 -12.43
C GLY A 149 -15.62 2.95 -12.04
N VAL A 150 -15.48 2.52 -10.78
CA VAL A 150 -16.10 1.31 -10.23
C VAL A 150 -17.11 1.71 -9.16
N GLU A 151 -18.36 1.25 -9.27
CA GLU A 151 -19.43 1.59 -8.31
C GLU A 151 -19.41 0.67 -7.07
N ASP A 152 -19.28 -0.64 -7.28
CA ASP A 152 -19.16 -1.63 -6.21
C ASP A 152 -17.69 -2.04 -6.07
N TRP A 153 -17.04 -1.59 -5.00
CA TRP A 153 -15.61 -1.81 -4.76
C TRP A 153 -15.34 -2.31 -3.33
N ASP A 154 -14.18 -2.91 -3.16
CA ASP A 154 -13.60 -3.39 -1.91
C ASP A 154 -12.09 -3.08 -1.86
N GLU A 155 -11.41 -3.47 -0.79
CA GLU A 155 -9.96 -3.27 -0.62
C GLU A 155 -9.09 -3.99 -1.66
N PHE A 156 -9.64 -4.95 -2.42
CA PHE A 156 -8.94 -5.68 -3.49
C PHE A 156 -9.14 -5.04 -4.87
N THR A 157 -10.00 -4.02 -4.96
CA THR A 157 -10.29 -3.37 -6.23
C THR A 157 -9.04 -2.63 -6.75
N VAL A 158 -8.67 -2.92 -7.99
CA VAL A 158 -7.62 -2.21 -8.72
C VAL A 158 -8.14 -1.74 -10.06
N THR A 159 -7.64 -0.61 -10.55
CA THR A 159 -8.03 -0.10 -11.86
C THR A 159 -6.81 0.25 -12.72
N GLN A 160 -7.06 0.49 -14.01
CA GLN A 160 -6.05 0.98 -14.95
C GLN A 160 -6.08 2.51 -15.08
N SER A 161 -6.93 3.21 -14.33
CA SER A 161 -7.06 4.66 -14.37
C SER A 161 -6.52 5.26 -13.06
N PRO A 162 -5.63 6.27 -13.12
CA PRO A 162 -5.13 6.92 -11.91
C PRO A 162 -6.25 7.64 -11.17
N CYS A 163 -6.13 7.77 -9.85
CA CYS A 163 -6.93 8.73 -9.10
C CYS A 163 -6.44 10.16 -9.38
N GLU A 164 -7.34 11.14 -9.35
CA GLU A 164 -7.02 12.54 -9.63
C GLU A 164 -7.18 13.39 -8.37
N HIS A 165 -6.10 13.53 -7.59
CA HIS A 165 -6.14 14.22 -6.29
C HIS A 165 -6.45 15.72 -6.40
N ASP A 166 -6.07 16.37 -7.50
CA ASP A 166 -6.34 17.79 -7.73
C ASP A 166 -7.84 18.11 -7.89
N ILE A 167 -8.64 17.12 -8.30
CA ILE A 167 -10.06 17.29 -8.59
C ILE A 167 -10.92 16.61 -7.52
N TYR A 168 -10.56 15.38 -7.17
CA TYR A 168 -11.37 14.50 -6.33
C TYR A 168 -10.72 14.18 -4.98
N TRP A 169 -9.59 14.80 -4.65
CA TRP A 169 -8.84 14.50 -3.43
C TRP A 169 -8.56 12.98 -3.34
N ASP A 170 -8.77 12.39 -2.18
CA ASP A 170 -8.64 10.95 -1.89
C ASP A 170 -9.91 10.14 -2.20
N THR A 171 -10.97 10.76 -2.74
CA THR A 171 -12.30 10.11 -2.88
C THR A 171 -12.27 8.74 -3.54
N TYR A 172 -11.39 8.57 -4.54
CA TYR A 172 -11.29 7.33 -5.30
C TYR A 172 -10.15 6.42 -4.86
N CYS A 173 -9.37 6.81 -3.86
CA CYS A 173 -8.32 5.98 -3.29
C CYS A 173 -8.95 4.88 -2.46
N ASN A 174 -8.37 3.68 -2.52
CA ASN A 174 -8.77 2.64 -1.59
C ASN A 174 -8.29 2.98 -0.17
N THR A 175 -9.04 2.46 0.78
CA THR A 175 -8.73 2.56 2.20
C THR A 175 -8.77 1.17 2.82
N TYR A 176 -8.04 0.98 3.90
CA TYR A 176 -7.98 -0.29 4.62
C TYR A 176 -7.91 -0.05 6.13
N VAL A 177 -8.54 -0.93 6.90
CA VAL A 177 -8.53 -0.91 8.36
C VAL A 177 -8.06 -2.26 8.84
N GLY A 178 -6.74 -2.39 8.95
CA GLY A 178 -6.05 -3.62 9.36
C GLY A 178 -5.45 -3.55 10.76
N ALA A 179 -4.66 -4.54 11.13
CA ALA A 179 -4.02 -4.60 12.44
C ALA A 179 -3.07 -3.43 12.69
N THR A 180 -2.33 -2.97 11.66
CA THR A 180 -1.40 -1.84 11.78
C THR A 180 -2.11 -0.50 12.08
N GLN A 181 -3.44 -0.41 11.91
CA GLN A 181 -4.24 0.75 12.31
C GLN A 181 -4.02 1.13 13.79
N THR A 182 -3.69 0.15 14.64
CA THR A 182 -3.38 0.36 16.06
C THR A 182 -2.12 1.20 16.29
N LEU A 183 -1.14 1.12 15.38
CA LEU A 183 0.09 1.93 15.39
C LEU A 183 -0.15 3.32 14.80
N PHE A 184 -1.11 3.43 13.89
CA PHE A 184 -1.37 4.62 13.07
C PHE A 184 -2.74 5.25 13.34
N SER A 185 -3.17 5.30 14.60
CA SER A 185 -4.50 5.78 15.02
C SER A 185 -4.87 7.20 14.56
N GLN A 186 -3.88 8.03 14.21
CA GLN A 186 -4.07 9.36 13.66
C GLN A 186 -4.54 9.37 12.19
N TYR A 187 -4.32 8.27 11.47
CA TYR A 187 -4.75 8.06 10.09
C TYR A 187 -5.89 7.04 10.12
N TYR A 188 -7.15 7.50 10.08
CA TYR A 188 -8.31 6.59 10.06
C TYR A 188 -9.30 6.99 8.96
N PRO A 189 -9.60 6.11 8.00
CA PRO A 189 -8.94 4.81 7.75
C PRO A 189 -7.50 5.00 7.21
N LEU A 190 -6.73 3.90 7.09
CA LEU A 190 -5.44 3.95 6.40
C LEU A 190 -5.69 4.02 4.89
N GLU A 191 -4.94 4.84 4.18
CA GLU A 191 -5.12 5.08 2.75
C GLU A 191 -3.79 5.07 2.00
N GLN A 192 -3.85 5.00 0.67
CA GLN A 192 -2.69 5.10 -0.22
C GLN A 192 -1.57 4.12 0.18
N CYS A 193 -0.31 4.55 0.18
CA CYS A 193 0.83 3.70 0.51
C CYS A 193 0.72 3.06 1.90
N LEU A 194 0.15 3.77 2.88
CA LEU A 194 -0.01 3.27 4.25
C LEU A 194 -1.09 2.19 4.33
N GLY A 195 -2.25 2.45 3.72
CA GLY A 195 -3.34 1.48 3.63
C GLY A 195 -2.94 0.23 2.87
N PHE A 196 -2.22 0.40 1.75
CA PHE A 196 -1.77 -0.72 0.93
C PHE A 196 -0.76 -1.60 1.66
N ALA A 197 0.26 -1.01 2.30
CA ALA A 197 1.22 -1.77 3.10
C ALA A 197 0.54 -2.50 4.27
N SER A 198 -0.47 -1.89 4.91
CA SER A 198 -1.27 -2.54 5.94
C SER A 198 -2.06 -3.72 5.40
N LEU A 199 -2.68 -3.59 4.22
CA LEU A 199 -3.42 -4.67 3.58
C LEU A 199 -2.49 -5.85 3.27
N LEU A 200 -1.32 -5.58 2.67
CA LEU A 200 -0.33 -6.62 2.39
C LEU A 200 0.14 -7.31 3.68
N SER A 201 0.34 -6.56 4.76
CA SER A 201 0.72 -7.12 6.07
C SER A 201 -0.30 -8.14 6.58
N ASP A 202 -1.59 -7.81 6.54
CA ASP A 202 -2.64 -8.73 7.01
C ASP A 202 -2.90 -9.88 6.03
N LEU A 203 -2.70 -9.68 4.72
CA LEU A 203 -2.80 -10.77 3.74
C LEU A 203 -1.66 -11.80 3.87
N VAL A 204 -0.47 -11.36 4.25
CA VAL A 204 0.68 -12.26 4.44
C VAL A 204 0.60 -12.96 5.79
N PHE A 205 0.33 -12.22 6.87
CA PHE A 205 0.47 -12.75 8.23
C PHE A 205 -0.85 -13.07 8.94
N GLY A 206 -1.98 -12.62 8.39
CA GLY A 206 -3.26 -12.62 9.09
C GLY A 206 -3.42 -11.44 10.04
N GLU A 207 -4.67 -11.06 10.29
CA GLU A 207 -5.02 -9.90 11.14
C GLU A 207 -4.58 -10.08 12.60
N ASP A 208 -4.47 -11.32 13.09
CA ASP A 208 -4.15 -11.64 14.48
C ASP A 208 -2.64 -11.74 14.77
N ALA A 209 -1.77 -11.70 13.75
CA ALA A 209 -0.32 -11.80 13.94
C ALA A 209 0.21 -10.65 14.82
N PRO A 210 1.30 -10.85 15.59
CA PRO A 210 1.83 -9.81 16.46
C PRO A 210 2.31 -8.59 15.67
N LEU A 211 2.39 -7.43 16.34
CA LEU A 211 2.93 -6.19 15.76
C LEU A 211 4.08 -5.69 16.63
N THR A 212 5.28 -5.71 16.09
CA THR A 212 6.48 -5.21 16.77
C THR A 212 7.16 -4.15 15.92
N VAL A 213 7.45 -3.00 16.52
CA VAL A 213 8.18 -1.89 15.89
C VAL A 213 9.67 -2.02 16.21
N PHE A 214 10.52 -1.84 15.20
CA PHE A 214 11.97 -1.77 15.31
C PHE A 214 12.52 -0.68 14.36
N TYR A 215 13.79 -0.33 14.55
CA TYR A 215 14.41 0.82 13.84
C TYR A 215 15.72 0.45 13.13
N ASP A 216 16.29 -0.72 13.43
CA ASP A 216 17.50 -1.19 12.77
C ASP A 216 17.13 -1.86 11.43
N TYR A 217 17.28 -1.11 10.34
CA TYR A 217 16.96 -1.58 9.00
C TYR A 217 17.83 -2.75 8.52
N SER A 218 18.95 -3.02 9.18
CA SER A 218 19.74 -4.22 8.87
C SER A 218 19.08 -5.52 9.32
N GLN A 219 17.99 -5.43 10.10
CA GLN A 219 17.17 -6.55 10.56
C GLN A 219 15.92 -6.78 9.69
N LEU A 220 15.76 -6.03 8.61
CA LEU A 220 14.61 -6.19 7.71
C LEU A 220 14.54 -7.61 7.15
N ARG A 221 13.32 -8.11 7.03
CA ARG A 221 12.95 -9.40 6.45
C ARG A 221 11.83 -9.24 5.43
N PRO A 222 11.65 -10.18 4.49
CA PRO A 222 10.46 -10.21 3.63
C PRO A 222 9.17 -10.06 4.42
N GLY A 223 8.23 -9.25 3.95
CA GLY A 223 6.97 -8.97 4.62
C GLY A 223 7.00 -7.84 5.65
N ASP A 224 8.17 -7.36 6.08
CA ASP A 224 8.24 -6.22 7.00
C ASP A 224 7.69 -4.95 6.33
N HIS A 225 6.94 -4.16 7.10
CA HIS A 225 6.39 -2.88 6.67
C HIS A 225 7.32 -1.75 7.12
N ILE A 226 7.83 -0.98 6.17
CA ILE A 226 8.63 0.22 6.39
C ILE A 226 7.73 1.45 6.30
N ARG A 227 7.75 2.30 7.33
CA ARG A 227 7.15 3.64 7.34
C ARG A 227 8.24 4.69 7.41
N LEU A 228 8.25 5.60 6.45
CA LEU A 228 9.02 6.84 6.52
C LEU A 228 8.14 7.93 7.10
N GLU A 229 8.37 8.31 8.35
CA GLU A 229 7.45 9.17 9.11
C GLU A 229 7.39 10.60 8.59
N LEU A 230 8.51 11.17 8.14
CA LEU A 230 8.58 12.58 7.78
C LEU A 230 8.17 12.83 6.32
N THR A 231 8.59 11.92 5.43
CA THR A 231 8.17 11.91 4.02
C THR A 231 6.81 11.25 3.82
N GLU A 232 6.24 10.69 4.88
CA GLU A 232 4.92 10.05 4.91
C GLU A 232 4.71 8.96 3.86
N HIS A 233 5.74 8.15 3.59
CA HIS A 233 5.66 7.04 2.63
C HIS A 233 5.78 5.67 3.29
N SER A 234 5.11 4.67 2.74
CA SER A 234 5.08 3.31 3.27
C SER A 234 5.36 2.29 2.17
N MET A 235 6.09 1.24 2.51
CA MET A 235 6.44 0.16 1.60
C MET A 235 6.56 -1.17 2.37
N THR A 236 6.43 -2.28 1.67
CA THR A 236 6.60 -3.63 2.23
C THR A 236 7.83 -4.28 1.60
N VAL A 237 8.70 -4.87 2.42
CA VAL A 237 9.90 -5.57 1.96
C VAL A 237 9.50 -6.81 1.19
N LEU A 238 10.01 -6.95 -0.03
CA LEU A 238 9.75 -8.10 -0.89
C LEU A 238 10.89 -9.12 -0.82
N THR A 239 12.13 -8.69 -1.02
CA THR A 239 13.34 -9.51 -0.87
C THR A 239 14.43 -8.77 -0.11
N VAL A 240 15.31 -9.52 0.55
CA VAL A 240 16.54 -9.01 1.16
C VAL A 240 17.72 -9.66 0.46
N GLU A 241 18.63 -8.83 -0.05
CA GLU A 241 19.78 -9.23 -0.84
C GLU A 241 21.09 -8.74 -0.20
N GLU A 242 22.24 -9.14 -0.75
CA GLU A 242 23.55 -8.69 -0.23
C GLU A 242 23.69 -7.16 -0.27
N ASP A 243 23.09 -6.52 -1.28
CA ASP A 243 23.32 -5.13 -1.65
C ASP A 243 22.23 -4.17 -1.12
N GLY A 244 21.11 -4.72 -0.65
CA GLY A 244 19.94 -3.96 -0.25
C GLY A 244 18.67 -4.81 -0.19
N ILE A 245 17.54 -4.19 -0.48
CA ILE A 245 16.23 -4.83 -0.51
C ILE A 245 15.50 -4.51 -1.82
N THR A 246 14.50 -5.31 -2.14
CA THR A 246 13.41 -4.89 -3.04
C THR A 246 12.14 -4.67 -2.25
N VAL A 247 11.26 -3.80 -2.76
CA VAL A 247 9.99 -3.47 -2.09
C VAL A 247 8.80 -3.53 -3.04
N VAL A 248 7.64 -3.79 -2.46
CA VAL A 248 6.33 -3.51 -3.06
C VAL A 248 5.68 -2.33 -2.35
N GLU A 249 5.05 -1.46 -3.12
CA GLU A 249 4.40 -0.25 -2.62
C GLU A 249 3.31 0.22 -3.59
N CYS A 250 2.52 1.19 -3.16
CA CYS A 250 1.75 2.01 -4.08
C CYS A 250 2.02 3.49 -3.80
N ASN A 251 1.61 4.36 -4.72
CA ASN A 251 1.68 5.82 -4.55
C ASN A 251 3.11 6.38 -4.35
N SER A 252 4.13 5.74 -4.93
CA SER A 252 5.52 6.22 -4.83
C SER A 252 5.76 7.55 -5.55
N ASP A 253 4.82 7.98 -6.40
CA ASP A 253 4.79 9.31 -7.03
C ASP A 253 3.99 10.36 -6.24
N TYR A 254 3.46 9.97 -5.07
CA TYR A 254 2.64 10.78 -4.17
C TYR A 254 1.35 11.33 -4.78
N GLN A 255 0.88 10.76 -5.90
CA GLN A 255 -0.20 11.35 -6.67
C GLN A 255 -1.28 10.38 -7.13
N HIS A 256 -0.95 9.13 -7.43
CA HIS A 256 -1.88 8.31 -8.22
C HIS A 256 -2.21 6.94 -7.64
N CYS A 257 -1.67 6.54 -6.49
CA CYS A 257 -1.84 5.19 -5.93
C CYS A 257 -1.38 4.07 -6.89
N ARG A 258 -0.40 4.37 -7.75
CA ARG A 258 0.18 3.40 -8.69
C ARG A 258 0.95 2.34 -7.91
N ILE A 259 0.60 1.07 -8.12
CA ILE A 259 1.29 -0.10 -7.57
C ILE A 259 2.62 -0.26 -8.30
N SER A 260 3.68 -0.46 -7.53
CA SER A 260 5.03 -0.75 -8.01
C SER A 260 5.60 -1.93 -7.25
N TRP A 261 6.13 -2.89 -7.99
CA TRP A 261 6.91 -4.00 -7.48
C TRP A 261 8.38 -3.80 -7.84
N ASP A 262 9.25 -4.53 -7.14
CA ASP A 262 10.67 -4.71 -7.50
C ASP A 262 11.52 -3.42 -7.49
N ARG A 263 11.05 -2.35 -6.82
CA ARG A 263 11.92 -1.17 -6.63
C ARG A 263 13.06 -1.57 -5.71
N PHE A 264 14.28 -1.49 -6.22
CA PHE A 264 15.49 -1.74 -5.46
C PHE A 264 15.87 -0.53 -4.60
N LEU A 265 16.23 -0.80 -3.34
CA LEU A 265 16.78 0.15 -2.39
C LEU A 265 18.08 -0.41 -1.85
N SER A 266 19.20 0.26 -2.11
CA SER A 266 20.49 -0.16 -1.56
C SER A 266 20.57 0.08 -0.06
N TRP A 267 21.50 -0.59 0.62
CA TRP A 267 21.80 -0.27 2.03
C TRP A 267 22.18 1.20 2.26
N ASP A 268 22.83 1.85 1.28
CA ASP A 268 23.16 3.27 1.34
C ASP A 268 21.90 4.16 1.22
N ASP A 269 20.92 3.77 0.39
CA ASP A 269 19.64 4.47 0.31
C ASP A 269 18.89 4.38 1.64
N LEU A 270 18.81 3.18 2.23
CA LEU A 270 18.18 2.95 3.54
C LEU A 270 18.91 3.70 4.66
N ALA A 271 20.25 3.77 4.63
CA ALA A 271 21.01 4.61 5.55
C ALA A 271 20.62 6.08 5.43
N GLY A 272 20.34 6.55 4.21
CA GLY A 272 19.82 7.89 3.93
C GLY A 272 18.45 8.16 4.56
N TYR A 273 17.59 7.14 4.65
CA TYR A 273 16.25 7.23 5.26
C TYR A 273 16.20 6.87 6.75
N SER A 274 17.28 6.30 7.30
CA SER A 274 17.31 5.74 8.67
C SER A 274 16.87 6.68 9.80
N TYR A 275 16.95 8.01 9.59
CA TYR A 275 16.55 9.00 10.58
C TYR A 275 15.02 9.19 10.71
N GLU A 276 14.24 8.69 9.76
CA GLU A 276 12.78 8.80 9.72
C GLU A 276 12.08 7.45 9.58
N MET A 277 12.83 6.35 9.65
CA MET A 277 12.34 5.02 9.32
C MET A 277 11.86 4.28 10.58
N GLU A 278 10.61 3.85 10.54
CA GLU A 278 10.03 2.86 11.45
C GLU A 278 9.76 1.57 10.69
N CYS A 279 10.27 0.46 11.19
CA CYS A 279 10.06 -0.86 10.62
C CYS A 279 9.09 -1.64 11.50
N ILE A 280 8.17 -2.37 10.89
CA ILE A 280 7.13 -3.14 11.57
C ILE A 280 7.22 -4.58 11.09
N THR A 281 7.45 -5.48 12.04
CA THR A 281 7.48 -6.93 11.80
C THR A 281 6.22 -7.59 12.35
N ARG A 282 5.77 -8.64 11.65
CA ARG A 282 4.70 -9.54 12.09
C ARG A 282 5.18 -10.92 12.56
N TYR A 283 6.47 -11.22 12.40
CA TYR A 283 7.04 -12.45 12.92
C TYR A 283 7.06 -12.46 14.45
N GLU A 284 6.94 -13.65 15.04
CA GLU A 284 7.18 -13.88 16.46
C GLU A 284 8.69 -13.76 16.80
N ASP A 285 8.99 -13.38 18.05
CA ASP A 285 10.36 -13.27 18.61
C ASP A 285 10.88 -14.60 19.19
#